data_AF-A0A329QP95-F1
#
_entry.id   AF-A0A329QP95-F1
#
_cell.length_a   1.000
_cell.length_b   1.000
_cell.length_c   1.000
_cell.angle_alpha   90.00
_cell.angle_beta   90.00
_cell.angle_gamma   90.00
#
_symmetry.space_group_name_H-M   'P 1'
#
loop_
_entity.id
_entity.type
_entity.pdbx_description
1 polymer ?
#
loop_
_entity_poly.entity_id
_entity_poly.type
_entity_poly.pdbx_seq_one_letter_code
_entity_poly.pdbx_strand_id
1 'polypeptide(L)'
;MPAVVYFDRNGRRIARQTWLALSARPDYVVIARDPICVDGNDAWVITTWLGIATTTTDPPIFQTFIDEAGTAPHVRHLRWTWSSLQEAQRGHREVVRQLTSART
;
A
#
# COMPACT_ATOMS: atom_id res chain seq x y z
N MET A 1 24.71 -5.40 -5.30
CA MET A 1 23.38 -5.01 -4.83
C MET A 1 22.68 -4.26 -5.96
N PRO A 2 21.41 -4.58 -6.30
CA PRO A 2 20.68 -3.82 -7.31
C PRO A 2 20.51 -2.37 -6.85
N ALA A 3 20.65 -1.41 -7.77
CA ALA A 3 20.50 0.00 -7.45
C ALA A 3 19.03 0.34 -7.14
N VAL A 4 18.79 1.04 -6.04
CA VAL A 4 17.44 1.53 -5.71
C VAL A 4 17.07 2.65 -6.67
N VAL A 5 15.87 2.56 -7.23
CA VAL A 5 15.25 3.57 -8.09
C VAL A 5 14.01 4.15 -7.42
N TYR A 6 13.75 5.43 -7.71
CA TYR A 6 12.67 6.20 -7.09
C TYR A 6 11.66 6.66 -8.13
N PHE A 7 10.38 6.62 -7.78
CA PHE A 7 9.27 6.95 -8.69
C PHE A 7 8.22 7.80 -7.99
N ASP A 8 7.60 8.73 -8.72
CA ASP A 8 6.38 9.41 -8.27
C ASP A 8 5.13 8.50 -8.37
N ARG A 9 3.94 9.00 -8.01
CA ARG A 9 2.68 8.22 -8.08
C ARG A 9 2.26 7.87 -9.51
N ASN A 10 2.80 8.55 -10.52
CA ASN A 10 2.51 8.30 -11.93
C ASN A 10 3.48 7.28 -12.53
N GLY A 11 4.36 6.68 -11.73
CA GLY A 11 5.40 5.77 -12.20
C GLY A 11 6.55 6.47 -12.91
N ARG A 12 6.67 7.80 -12.82
CA ARG A 12 7.79 8.53 -13.42
C ARG A 12 8.99 8.46 -12.50
N ARG A 13 10.16 8.16 -13.07
CA ARG A 13 11.41 8.15 -12.31
C ARG A 13 11.72 9.56 -11.79
N ILE A 14 12.08 9.65 -10.53
CA ILE A 14 12.42 10.90 -9.84
C ILE A 14 13.77 10.78 -9.13
N ALA A 15 14.34 11.93 -8.73
CA ALA A 15 15.52 11.96 -7.89
C ALA A 15 15.18 11.54 -6.45
N ARG A 16 16.15 10.97 -5.73
CA ARG A 16 16.02 10.62 -4.31
C ARG A 16 15.53 11.79 -3.45
N GLN A 17 16.00 13.00 -3.72
CA GLN A 17 15.61 14.20 -2.96
C GLN A 17 14.12 14.52 -3.14
N THR A 18 13.59 14.39 -4.36
CA THR A 18 12.16 14.55 -4.63
C THR A 18 11.36 13.47 -3.91
N TRP A 19 11.84 12.23 -3.91
CA TRP A 19 11.20 11.15 -3.17
C TRP A 19 11.14 11.43 -1.67
N LEU A 20 12.23 11.90 -1.05
CA LEU A 20 12.26 12.27 0.37
C LEU A 20 11.25 13.38 0.71
N ALA A 21 11.13 14.40 -0.16
CA ALA A 21 10.18 15.48 0.04
C ALA A 21 8.72 14.99 -0.09
N LEU A 22 8.46 14.05 -0.99
CA LEU A 22 7.14 13.47 -1.20
C LEU A 22 6.76 12.45 -0.11
N SER A 23 7.71 11.66 0.38
CA SER A 23 7.46 10.66 1.44
C SER A 23 7.26 11.29 2.81
N ALA A 24 7.74 12.52 3.01
CA ALA A 24 7.45 13.32 4.21
C ALA A 24 6.00 13.87 4.28
N ARG A 25 5.19 13.65 3.23
CA ARG A 25 3.83 14.19 3.09
C ARG A 25 2.78 13.09 3.23
N PRO A 26 2.06 12.99 4.37
CA PRO A 26 1.09 11.91 4.58
C PRO A 26 -0.04 11.88 3.54
N ASP A 27 -0.50 13.05 3.08
CA ASP A 27 -1.48 13.21 1.97
C ASP A 27 -0.96 12.66 0.64
N TYR A 28 0.36 12.69 0.46
CA TYR A 28 1.04 12.11 -0.70
C TYR A 28 1.41 10.63 -0.51
N VAL A 29 1.54 10.13 0.71
CA VAL A 29 1.84 8.71 0.95
C VAL A 29 0.58 7.86 0.97
N VAL A 30 -0.47 8.29 1.69
CA VAL A 30 -1.70 7.51 1.84
C VAL A 30 -2.59 7.70 0.62
N ILE A 31 -2.97 6.59 -0.01
CA ILE A 31 -3.81 6.56 -1.21
C ILE A 31 -5.27 6.27 -0.84
N ALA A 32 -5.47 5.31 0.05
CA ALA A 32 -6.78 4.91 0.55
C ALA A 32 -6.63 4.31 1.94
N ARG A 33 -7.67 4.46 2.75
CA ARG A 33 -7.75 3.93 4.11
C ARG A 33 -9.21 3.70 4.45
N ASP A 34 -9.56 2.45 4.69
CA ASP A 34 -10.94 2.05 4.95
C ASP A 34 -10.99 1.17 6.20
N PRO A 35 -11.93 1.42 7.12
CA PRO A 35 -12.13 0.58 8.30
C PRO A 35 -12.75 -0.75 7.88
N ILE A 36 -12.29 -1.82 8.50
CA ILE A 36 -12.87 -3.16 8.37
C ILE A 36 -12.99 -3.79 9.75
N CYS A 37 -13.78 -4.85 9.84
CA CYS A 37 -13.90 -5.66 11.05
C CYS A 37 -13.60 -7.11 10.69
N VAL A 38 -12.49 -7.64 11.21
CA VAL A 38 -12.00 -9.01 10.96
C VAL A 38 -12.17 -9.80 12.24
N ASP A 39 -12.99 -10.86 12.21
CA ASP A 39 -13.26 -11.71 13.38
C ASP A 39 -13.73 -10.95 14.63
N GLY A 40 -14.45 -9.84 14.44
CA GLY A 40 -14.92 -9.00 15.54
C GLY A 40 -13.92 -7.95 16.04
N ASN A 41 -12.73 -7.89 15.46
CA ASN A 41 -11.71 -6.90 15.78
C ASN A 41 -11.70 -5.78 14.74
N ASP A 42 -11.57 -4.53 15.22
CA ASP A 42 -11.44 -3.37 14.35
C ASP A 42 -10.04 -3.33 13.73
N ALA A 43 -10.00 -3.18 12.42
CA ALA A 43 -8.79 -3.08 11.63
C ALA A 43 -8.96 -2.06 10.50
N TRP A 44 -7.86 -1.75 9.82
CA TRP A 44 -7.84 -0.84 8.69
C TRP A 44 -7.17 -1.51 7.51
N VAL A 45 -7.78 -1.42 6.33
CA VAL A 45 -7.05 -1.63 5.07
C VAL A 45 -6.43 -0.31 4.69
N ILE A 46 -5.12 -0.29 4.49
CA ILE A 46 -4.37 0.92 4.12
C ILE A 46 -3.62 0.65 2.83
N THR A 47 -3.76 1.56 1.86
CA THR A 47 -2.95 1.58 0.64
C THR A 47 -2.02 2.78 0.65
N THR A 48 -0.73 2.55 0.46
CA THR A 48 0.32 3.57 0.47
C THR A 48 1.12 3.57 -0.83
N TRP A 49 1.63 4.74 -1.19
CA TRP A 49 2.71 4.90 -2.15
C TRP A 49 4.05 4.69 -1.44
N LEU A 50 4.86 3.77 -1.95
CA LEU A 50 6.23 3.51 -1.51
C LEU A 50 7.22 4.32 -2.34
N GLY A 51 7.01 4.40 -3.66
CA GLY A 51 7.87 5.14 -4.59
C GLY A 51 9.30 4.64 -4.71
N ILE A 52 9.60 3.43 -4.23
CA ILE A 52 10.91 2.80 -4.27
C ILE A 52 10.81 1.40 -4.90
N ALA A 53 11.79 1.04 -5.72
CA ALA A 53 11.92 -0.32 -6.23
C ALA A 53 13.39 -0.67 -6.50
N THR A 54 13.67 -1.96 -6.63
CA THR A 54 14.97 -2.51 -7.06
C THR A 54 14.95 -2.97 -8.53
N THR A 55 13.77 -2.92 -9.16
CA THR A 55 13.53 -3.16 -10.59
C THR A 55 12.99 -1.90 -11.25
N THR A 56 13.24 -1.75 -12.56
CA THR A 56 12.66 -0.68 -13.38
C THR A 56 11.48 -1.15 -14.24
N THR A 57 11.37 -2.45 -14.50
CA THR A 57 10.25 -3.03 -15.25
C THR A 57 9.15 -3.37 -14.25
N ASP A 58 7.96 -2.80 -14.48
CA ASP A 58 6.77 -2.97 -13.67
C ASP A 58 7.04 -2.86 -12.15
N PRO A 59 7.57 -1.72 -11.66
CA PRO A 59 8.05 -1.61 -10.31
C PRO A 59 6.87 -1.54 -9.32
N PRO A 60 6.82 -2.41 -8.29
CA PRO A 60 5.76 -2.40 -7.28
C PRO A 60 5.92 -1.21 -6.32
N ILE A 61 5.53 -0.03 -6.76
CA ILE A 61 5.71 1.24 -6.03
C ILE A 61 4.54 1.60 -5.12
N PHE A 62 3.52 0.76 -5.04
CA PHE A 62 2.40 0.88 -4.10
C PHE A 62 2.25 -0.41 -3.30
N GLN A 63 1.69 -0.27 -2.09
CA GLN A 63 1.40 -1.39 -1.21
C GLN A 63 0.02 -1.25 -0.59
N THR A 64 -0.65 -2.37 -0.35
CA THR A 64 -1.83 -2.46 0.50
C THR A 64 -1.55 -3.45 1.63
N PHE A 65 -1.96 -3.11 2.85
CA PHE A 65 -1.77 -3.93 4.04
C PHE A 65 -2.92 -3.72 5.02
N ILE A 66 -3.03 -4.63 5.99
CA ILE A 66 -4.00 -4.55 7.10
C ILE A 66 -3.24 -4.05 8.34
N ASP A 67 -3.81 -3.05 9.00
CA ASP A 67 -3.34 -2.50 10.28
C ASP A 67 -4.40 -2.76 11.35
N GLU A 68 -4.11 -3.66 12.28
CA GLU A 68 -5.05 -4.05 13.34
C GLU A 68 -4.75 -3.30 14.64
N ALA A 69 -5.80 -2.75 15.26
CA ALA A 69 -5.66 -2.09 16.55
C ALA A 69 -5.69 -3.14 17.68
N GLY A 70 -4.54 -3.77 17.98
CA GLY A 70 -4.43 -4.67 19.14
C GLY A 70 -3.40 -5.79 18.97
N THR A 71 -2.91 -6.30 20.10
CA THR A 71 -1.86 -7.33 20.27
C THR A 71 -2.27 -8.74 19.80
N ALA A 72 -2.88 -8.89 18.63
CA ALA A 72 -3.11 -10.21 18.04
C ALA A 72 -1.86 -10.63 17.23
N PRO A 73 -1.06 -11.62 17.68
CA PRO A 73 0.18 -12.01 17.02
C PRO A 73 -0.02 -12.89 15.77
N HIS A 74 -1.25 -12.99 15.24
CA HIS A 74 -1.62 -14.03 14.27
C HIS A 74 -2.13 -13.52 12.93
N VAL A 75 -2.17 -12.21 12.73
CA VAL A 75 -2.58 -11.71 11.41
C VAL A 75 -1.38 -11.76 10.49
N ARG A 76 -1.43 -12.78 9.63
CA ARG A 76 -0.61 -12.92 8.43
C ARG A 76 -0.33 -11.52 7.91
N HIS A 77 0.94 -11.19 7.72
CA HIS A 77 1.35 -9.94 7.08
C HIS A 77 0.88 -9.94 5.62
N LEU A 78 -0.44 -9.82 5.40
CA LEU A 78 -1.04 -9.78 4.09
C LEU A 78 -0.66 -8.44 3.50
N ARG A 79 0.22 -8.53 2.50
CA ARG A 79 0.76 -7.40 1.78
C ARG A 79 0.52 -7.68 0.31
N TRP A 80 -0.17 -6.74 -0.32
CA TRP A 80 -0.32 -6.71 -1.77
C TRP A 80 0.49 -5.55 -2.31
N THR A 81 1.06 -5.72 -3.48
CA THR A 81 1.87 -4.70 -4.13
C THR A 81 1.34 -4.40 -5.51
N TRP A 82 1.44 -3.15 -5.93
CA TRP A 82 0.88 -2.68 -7.20
C TRP A 82 1.87 -1.75 -7.90
N SER A 83 1.85 -1.78 -9.23
CA SER A 83 2.82 -1.03 -10.03
C SER A 83 2.28 0.34 -10.47
N SER A 84 0.96 0.52 -10.42
CA SER A 84 0.31 1.78 -10.78
C SER A 84 -0.72 2.23 -9.75
N LEU A 85 -1.01 3.54 -9.75
CA LEU A 85 -2.03 4.13 -8.88
C LEU A 85 -3.41 3.51 -9.13
N GLN A 86 -3.74 3.25 -10.40
CA GLN A 86 -5.03 2.66 -10.78
C GLN A 86 -5.17 1.24 -10.23
N GLU A 87 -4.13 0.41 -10.35
CA GLU A 87 -4.11 -0.92 -9.78
C GLU A 87 -4.18 -0.90 -8.27
N ALA A 88 -3.47 0.03 -7.63
CA ALA A 88 -3.50 0.17 -6.18
C ALA A 88 -4.91 0.52 -5.67
N GLN A 89 -5.61 1.44 -6.34
CA GLN A 89 -6.99 1.80 -6.01
C GLN A 89 -7.98 0.66 -6.26
N ARG A 90 -7.82 -0.07 -7.36
CA ARG A 90 -8.66 -1.24 -7.67
C ARG A 90 -8.41 -2.37 -6.67
N GLY A 91 -7.15 -2.67 -6.42
CA GLY A 91 -6.69 -3.68 -5.48
C GLY A 91 -7.15 -3.39 -4.06
N HIS A 92 -7.08 -2.13 -3.62
CA HIS A 92 -7.64 -1.71 -2.34
C HIS A 92 -9.12 -2.10 -2.19
N ARG A 93 -9.96 -1.68 -3.15
CA ARG A 93 -11.40 -1.98 -3.11
C ARG A 93 -11.67 -3.48 -3.09
N GLU A 94 -10.89 -4.24 -3.84
CA GLU A 94 -11.01 -5.69 -3.88
C GLU A 94 -10.62 -6.35 -2.56
N VAL A 95 -9.53 -5.90 -1.92
CA VAL A 95 -9.12 -6.37 -0.59
C VAL A 95 -10.19 -6.05 0.45
N VAL A 96 -10.70 -4.81 0.49
CA VAL A 96 -11.80 -4.43 1.38
C VAL A 96 -13.03 -5.31 1.14
N ARG A 97 -13.42 -5.51 -0.11
CA ARG A 97 -14.56 -6.35 -0.48
C ARG A 97 -14.37 -7.79 -0.01
N GLN A 98 -13.21 -8.40 -0.24
CA GLN A 98 -12.94 -9.77 0.17
C GLN A 98 -13.03 -9.92 1.69
N LEU A 99 -12.39 -9.03 2.45
CA LEU A 99 -12.35 -9.08 3.92
C LEU A 99 -13.71 -8.79 4.55
N THR A 100 -14.56 -7.99 3.90
CA THR A 100 -15.93 -7.73 4.37
C THR A 100 -16.93 -8.81 3.94
N SER A 101 -16.75 -9.42 2.76
CA SER A 101 -17.65 -10.45 2.21
C SER A 101 -17.39 -11.85 2.77
N ALA A 102 -16.20 -12.14 3.32
CA ALA A 102 -15.88 -13.42 3.96
C ALA A 102 -16.64 -13.67 5.28
N ARG A 103 -17.69 -12.87 5.56
CA ARG A 103 -18.41 -12.76 6.83
C ARG A 103 -19.90 -13.18 6.73
N THR A 104 -20.32 -13.73 5.59
CA THR A 104 -21.61 -14.45 5.40
C THR A 104 -21.34 -15.92 5.20
#